data_AF-A0A7C1UJK2-F1
#
_entry.id   AF-A0A7C1UJK2-F1
#
_cell.length_a   1.000
_cell.length_b   1.000
_cell.length_c   1.000
_cell.angle_alpha   90.00
_cell.angle_beta   90.00
_cell.angle_gamma   90.00
#
_symmetry.space_group_name_H-M   'P 1'
#
loop_
_entity.id
_entity.type
_entity.pdbx_description
1 polymer ?
#
loop_
_entity_poly.entity_id
_entity_poly.type
_entity_poly.pdbx_seq_one_letter_code
_entity_poly.pdbx_strand_id
1 'polypeptide(L)'
;MAGRFFCITLGICLLGGIAEADIGAITADGRRVLLKDDNTWRYVEEEAELPAEYVSLKVVKKQELPNGCKLGFRLENRLAVDIRTLVPQFSAYIDGNIHFQTVSKEFLRIRPTLSQYREVIFTNIQCRDIRYVKVHGGDRCNMGELNRFSPVKGACLKKVRILSSDVFKVVKELPPGEEDDATKDHAPAKAPDLGAEFGLD
;
A
#
# COMPACT_ATOMS: atom_id res chain seq x y z
N MET A 1 -30.59 -0.56 77.37
CA MET A 1 -30.04 0.20 76.23
C MET A 1 -30.14 -0.69 75.00
N ALA A 2 -31.02 -0.32 74.06
CA ALA A 2 -31.45 -1.14 72.94
C ALA A 2 -30.45 -1.07 71.77
N GLY A 3 -30.19 -2.23 71.16
CA GLY A 3 -29.32 -2.38 70.01
C GLY A 3 -29.88 -1.74 68.74
N ARG A 4 -28.98 -1.36 67.84
CA ARG A 4 -29.30 -0.97 66.47
C ARG A 4 -28.53 -1.85 65.50
N PHE A 5 -29.30 -2.68 64.80
CA PHE A 5 -28.92 -3.39 63.59
C PHE A 5 -28.57 -2.37 62.50
N PHE A 6 -27.41 -2.54 61.86
CA PHE A 6 -27.11 -1.89 60.58
C PHE A 6 -26.99 -2.99 59.53
N CYS A 7 -28.05 -3.11 58.73
CA CYS A 7 -28.07 -3.84 57.48
C CYS A 7 -28.02 -2.75 56.39
N ILE A 8 -27.31 -2.96 55.27
CA ILE A 8 -27.73 -2.62 53.89
C ILE A 8 -26.54 -2.61 52.91
N THR A 9 -26.60 -3.61 52.02
CA THR A 9 -26.16 -3.69 50.61
C THR A 9 -24.69 -3.51 50.22
N LEU A 10 -24.06 -4.65 49.95
CA LEU A 10 -22.92 -4.81 49.05
C LEU A 10 -23.42 -4.73 47.59
N GLY A 11 -23.22 -3.59 46.92
CA GLY A 11 -23.54 -3.41 45.51
C GLY A 11 -22.49 -4.04 44.61
N ILE A 12 -22.86 -5.11 43.91
CA ILE A 12 -22.05 -5.76 42.88
C ILE A 12 -22.13 -4.92 41.59
N CYS A 13 -21.05 -4.21 41.24
CA CYS A 13 -20.87 -3.64 39.91
C CYS A 13 -20.36 -4.73 38.95
N LEU A 14 -21.28 -5.40 38.26
CA LEU A 14 -20.97 -6.15 37.03
C LEU A 14 -21.03 -5.18 35.84
N LEU A 15 -19.92 -4.48 35.59
CA LEU A 15 -19.65 -3.93 34.27
C LEU A 15 -18.74 -4.92 33.56
N GLY A 16 -19.34 -5.95 32.98
CA GLY A 16 -18.70 -6.77 31.97
C GLY A 16 -18.44 -5.87 30.77
N GLY A 17 -17.19 -5.43 30.60
CA GLY A 17 -16.72 -4.97 29.30
C GLY A 17 -16.90 -6.12 28.33
N ILE A 18 -17.77 -5.93 27.35
CA ILE A 18 -17.89 -6.85 26.22
C ILE A 18 -16.56 -6.68 25.48
N ALA A 19 -15.65 -7.64 25.66
CA ALA A 19 -14.49 -7.75 24.81
C ALA A 19 -15.02 -8.19 23.44
N GLU A 20 -15.16 -7.25 22.51
CA GLU A 20 -15.42 -7.57 21.10
C GLU A 20 -14.22 -8.37 20.58
N ALA A 21 -14.46 -9.64 20.28
CA ALA A 21 -13.43 -10.56 19.80
C ALA A 21 -13.34 -10.43 18.28
N ASP A 22 -12.62 -9.40 17.82
CA ASP A 22 -12.30 -9.27 16.40
C ASP A 22 -11.28 -10.35 16.00
N ILE A 23 -11.59 -11.11 14.95
CA ILE A 23 -10.73 -12.18 14.44
C ILE A 23 -10.08 -11.71 13.14
N GLY A 24 -8.75 -11.70 13.11
CA GLY A 24 -7.98 -11.49 11.88
C GLY A 24 -7.96 -12.76 11.03
N ALA A 25 -8.27 -12.64 9.74
CA ALA A 25 -8.15 -13.72 8.77
C ALA A 25 -7.44 -13.25 7.50
N ILE A 26 -6.96 -14.19 6.69
CA ILE A 26 -6.36 -13.93 5.38
C ILE A 26 -7.29 -14.51 4.32
N THR A 27 -7.67 -13.73 3.32
CA THR A 27 -8.47 -14.19 2.19
C THR A 27 -7.63 -15.04 1.22
N ALA A 28 -8.29 -15.83 0.37
CA ALA A 28 -7.60 -16.73 -0.58
C ALA A 28 -6.68 -16.01 -1.59
N ASP A 29 -6.85 -14.70 -1.76
CA ASP A 29 -6.02 -13.81 -2.57
C ASP A 29 -4.93 -13.08 -1.74
N GLY A 30 -4.69 -13.50 -0.50
CA GLY A 30 -3.59 -13.03 0.35
C GLY A 30 -3.84 -11.72 1.10
N ARG A 31 -5.07 -11.19 1.11
CA ARG A 31 -5.38 -9.92 1.79
C ARG A 31 -5.84 -10.16 3.23
N ARG A 32 -5.36 -9.31 4.15
CA ARG A 32 -5.78 -9.38 5.56
C ARG A 32 -7.16 -8.75 5.74
N VAL A 33 -8.05 -9.48 6.37
CA VAL A 33 -9.40 -9.04 6.70
C VAL A 33 -9.62 -9.12 8.20
N LEU A 34 -10.37 -8.16 8.72
CA LEU A 34 -10.90 -8.20 10.07
C LEU A 34 -12.33 -8.71 9.98
N LEU A 35 -12.61 -9.88 10.57
CA LEU A 35 -13.96 -10.35 10.81
C LEU A 35 -14.42 -9.80 12.14
N LYS A 36 -15.51 -9.05 12.10
CA LYS A 36 -16.23 -8.58 13.27
C LYS A 36 -17.23 -9.63 13.73
N ASP A 37 -17.70 -9.49 14.96
CA ASP A 37 -18.77 -10.30 15.55
C ASP A 37 -20.16 -10.04 14.95
N ASP A 38 -20.35 -8.92 14.25
CA ASP A 38 -21.56 -8.55 13.50
C ASP A 38 -21.69 -9.27 12.14
N ASN A 39 -20.88 -10.30 11.89
CA ASN A 39 -20.74 -11.02 10.63
C ASN A 39 -20.32 -10.14 9.43
N THR A 40 -19.85 -8.92 9.67
CA THR A 40 -19.22 -8.09 8.64
C THR A 40 -17.72 -8.28 8.65
N TRP A 41 -17.10 -8.04 7.49
CA TRP A 41 -15.67 -8.09 7.35
C TRP A 41 -15.17 -6.86 6.61
N ARG A 42 -13.96 -6.41 6.94
CA ARG A 42 -13.30 -5.31 6.24
C ARG A 42 -11.88 -5.69 5.88
N TYR A 43 -11.40 -5.23 4.73
CA TYR A 43 -9.98 -5.26 4.45
C TYR A 43 -9.26 -4.36 5.45
N VAL A 44 -8.20 -4.89 6.06
CA VAL A 44 -7.26 -4.09 6.82
C VAL A 44 -6.24 -3.60 5.81
N GLU A 45 -6.33 -2.33 5.40
CA GLU A 45 -5.20 -1.67 4.77
C GLU A 45 -4.11 -1.65 5.82
N GLU A 46 -3.14 -2.56 5.73
CA GLU A 46 -1.93 -2.47 6.53
C GLU A 46 -1.25 -1.15 6.15
N GLU A 47 -1.36 -0.16 7.03
CA GLU A 47 -0.36 0.89 7.13
C GLU A 47 0.95 0.20 7.48
N ALA A 48 1.61 -0.32 6.45
CA ALA A 48 2.93 -0.90 6.56
C ALA A 48 3.79 0.06 7.37
N GLU A 49 4.34 -0.41 8.49
CA GLU A 49 5.15 0.40 9.40
C GLU A 49 6.11 1.24 8.56
N LEU A 50 5.91 2.56 8.62
CA LEU A 50 6.62 3.47 7.73
C LEU A 50 8.09 3.39 8.13
N PRO A 51 9.01 3.01 7.22
CA PRO A 51 10.43 3.17 7.50
C PRO A 51 10.66 4.64 7.84
N ALA A 52 11.54 4.92 8.81
CA ALA A 52 11.78 6.28 9.30
C ALA A 52 12.10 7.27 8.16
N GLU A 53 12.64 6.79 7.05
CA GLU A 53 12.95 7.57 5.85
C GLU A 53 12.33 6.97 4.58
N TYR A 54 11.51 7.77 3.88
CA TYR A 54 10.92 7.41 2.59
C TYR A 54 10.62 8.64 1.73
N VAL A 55 10.20 8.41 0.50
CA VAL A 55 9.67 9.44 -0.38
C VAL A 55 8.18 9.20 -0.55
N SER A 56 7.34 10.18 -0.24
CA SER A 56 5.89 10.04 -0.43
C SER A 56 5.50 10.55 -1.82
N LEU A 57 4.61 9.83 -2.51
CA LEU A 57 4.01 10.28 -3.76
C LEU A 57 2.49 10.14 -3.67
N LYS A 58 1.78 11.26 -3.82
CA LYS A 58 0.31 11.30 -3.73
C LYS A 58 -0.26 12.04 -4.94
N VAL A 59 -1.34 11.52 -5.52
CA VAL A 59 -2.16 12.27 -6.45
C VAL A 59 -3.05 13.24 -5.65
N VAL A 60 -2.95 14.53 -5.95
CA VAL A 60 -3.65 15.60 -5.21
C VAL A 60 -4.63 16.37 -6.08
N LYS A 61 -4.60 16.16 -7.40
CA LYS A 61 -5.51 16.82 -8.34
C LYS A 61 -5.82 15.91 -9.52
N LYS A 62 -7.07 15.89 -9.93
CA LYS A 62 -7.56 15.33 -11.19
C LYS A 62 -8.26 16.44 -11.95
N GLN A 63 -7.99 16.56 -13.24
CA GLN A 63 -8.61 17.55 -14.11
C GLN A 63 -8.90 16.92 -15.47
N GLU A 64 -10.16 16.99 -15.87
CA GLU A 64 -10.61 16.66 -17.23
C GLU A 64 -10.15 17.77 -18.18
N LEU A 65 -9.53 17.40 -19.30
CA LEU A 65 -9.18 18.30 -20.39
C LEU A 65 -10.00 17.95 -21.64
N PRO A 66 -10.21 18.88 -22.59
CA PRO A 66 -10.98 18.60 -23.79
C PRO A 66 -10.53 17.35 -24.56
N ASN A 67 -9.23 17.04 -24.54
CA ASN A 67 -8.66 15.85 -25.18
C ASN A 67 -7.61 15.14 -24.32
N GLY A 68 -7.86 15.02 -23.02
CA GLY A 68 -6.92 14.35 -22.13
C GLY A 68 -7.32 14.31 -20.67
N CYS A 69 -6.60 13.51 -19.91
CA CYS A 69 -6.69 13.47 -18.47
C CYS A 69 -5.42 14.03 -17.84
N LYS A 70 -5.57 15.01 -16.95
CA LYS A 70 -4.45 15.57 -16.20
C LYS A 70 -4.52 15.17 -14.73
N LEU A 71 -3.44 14.55 -14.26
CA LEU A 71 -3.23 14.19 -12.86
C LEU A 71 -2.08 14.99 -12.27
N GLY A 72 -2.35 15.65 -11.15
CA GLY A 72 -1.37 16.41 -10.37
C GLY A 72 -0.83 15.57 -9.22
N PHE A 73 0.47 15.32 -9.24
CA PHE A 73 1.18 14.55 -8.22
C PHE A 73 2.01 15.46 -7.32
N ARG A 74 1.96 15.21 -6.02
CA ARG A 74 2.84 15.81 -5.01
C ARG A 74 3.83 14.73 -4.57
N LEU A 75 5.13 15.02 -4.69
CA LEU A 75 6.19 14.21 -4.13
C LEU A 75 6.82 14.93 -2.95
N GLU A 76 6.91 14.30 -1.80
CA GLU A 76 7.54 14.84 -0.58
C GLU A 76 8.76 13.99 -0.23
N ASN A 77 9.90 14.65 -0.01
CA ASN A 77 11.12 13.99 0.38
C ASN A 77 11.20 13.89 1.91
N ARG A 78 11.01 12.69 2.46
CA ARG A 78 11.23 12.41 3.89
C ARG A 78 12.51 11.61 4.13
N LEU A 79 13.43 11.61 3.16
CA LEU A 79 14.78 11.09 3.35
C LEU A 79 15.65 12.16 4.02
N ALA A 80 16.73 11.73 4.66
CA ALA A 80 17.76 12.64 5.16
C ALA A 80 18.67 13.22 4.05
N VAL A 81 18.52 12.75 2.81
CA VAL A 81 19.34 13.15 1.65
C VAL A 81 18.54 13.87 0.57
N ASP A 82 19.23 14.66 -0.24
CA ASP A 82 18.64 15.31 -1.42
C ASP A 82 18.26 14.29 -2.50
N ILE A 83 17.07 14.46 -3.09
CA ILE A 83 16.71 13.83 -4.36
C ILE A 83 17.17 14.77 -5.47
N ARG A 84 18.30 14.47 -6.12
CA ARG A 84 18.80 15.28 -7.24
C ARG A 84 17.94 15.08 -8.48
N THR A 85 17.62 13.83 -8.80
CA THR A 85 16.77 13.41 -9.92
C THR A 85 15.98 12.17 -9.56
N LEU A 86 14.71 12.13 -9.98
CA LEU A 86 13.88 10.93 -9.90
C LEU A 86 12.87 10.95 -11.05
N VAL A 87 12.91 9.93 -11.91
CA VAL A 87 12.07 9.86 -13.12
C VAL A 87 11.19 8.60 -13.12
N PRO A 88 10.06 8.60 -12.38
CA PRO A 88 9.06 7.56 -12.47
C PRO A 88 8.32 7.57 -13.80
N GLN A 89 7.76 6.41 -14.12
CA GLN A 89 6.87 6.21 -15.25
C GLN A 89 5.44 5.96 -14.75
N PHE A 90 4.47 6.58 -15.40
CA PHE A 90 3.06 6.55 -15.05
C PHE A 90 2.30 5.91 -16.21
N SER A 91 1.76 4.72 -16.00
CA SER A 91 1.01 3.98 -17.02
C SER A 91 -0.47 3.99 -16.70
N ALA A 92 -1.28 4.52 -17.61
CA ALA A 92 -2.73 4.51 -17.51
C ALA A 92 -3.29 3.16 -17.96
N TYR A 93 -4.22 2.62 -17.16
CA TYR A 93 -4.96 1.41 -17.47
C TYR A 93 -6.45 1.70 -17.52
N ILE A 94 -7.11 1.19 -18.56
CA ILE A 94 -8.55 1.31 -18.79
C ILE A 94 -9.27 0.01 -18.39
N ASP A 95 -10.55 -0.10 -18.74
CA ASP A 95 -11.33 -1.32 -18.51
C ASP A 95 -10.68 -2.58 -19.07
N GLY A 96 -10.86 -3.70 -18.35
CA GLY A 96 -10.22 -4.97 -18.69
C GLY A 96 -8.71 -5.00 -18.40
N ASN A 97 -8.17 -4.07 -17.60
CA ASN A 97 -6.73 -3.95 -17.32
C ASN A 97 -5.88 -3.73 -18.58
N ILE A 98 -6.44 -3.06 -19.58
CA ILE A 98 -5.74 -2.77 -20.83
C ILE A 98 -4.83 -1.55 -20.62
N HIS A 99 -3.55 -1.71 -20.94
CA HIS A 99 -2.59 -0.60 -20.96
C HIS A 99 -2.94 0.37 -22.09
N PHE A 100 -3.03 1.67 -21.76
CA PHE A 100 -3.34 2.71 -22.75
C PHE A 100 -2.10 3.53 -23.14
N GLN A 101 -1.44 4.13 -22.14
CA GLN A 101 -0.31 5.04 -22.38
C GLN A 101 0.61 5.09 -21.16
N THR A 102 1.91 5.23 -21.41
CA THR A 102 2.92 5.50 -20.39
C THR A 102 3.52 6.90 -20.58
N VAL A 103 3.60 7.67 -19.49
CA VAL A 103 4.23 8.99 -19.45
C VAL A 103 5.33 9.01 -18.39
N SER A 104 6.52 9.50 -18.72
CA SER A 104 7.58 9.72 -17.73
C SER A 104 7.49 11.12 -17.14
N LYS A 105 7.69 11.26 -15.83
CA LYS A 105 7.78 12.59 -15.21
C LYS A 105 9.00 12.72 -14.32
N GLU A 106 9.73 13.80 -14.49
CA GLU A 106 10.92 14.10 -13.73
C GLU A 106 10.64 14.99 -12.51
N PHE A 107 11.23 14.60 -11.40
CA PHE A 107 11.31 15.35 -10.15
C PHE A 107 12.78 15.73 -9.91
N LEU A 108 13.04 17.01 -9.62
CA LEU A 108 14.39 17.58 -9.56
C LEU A 108 14.64 18.33 -8.26
N ARG A 109 15.84 18.15 -7.70
CA ARG A 109 16.43 18.95 -6.61
C ARG A 109 15.49 19.14 -5.41
N ILE A 110 14.97 18.03 -4.88
CA ILE A 110 14.04 18.05 -3.75
C ILE A 110 14.84 17.77 -2.49
N ARG A 111 15.06 18.82 -1.69
CA ARG A 111 15.76 18.73 -0.40
C ARG A 111 14.91 17.95 0.62
N PRO A 112 15.52 17.40 1.69
CA PRO A 112 14.79 16.84 2.82
C PRO A 112 13.66 17.77 3.29
N THR A 113 12.54 17.17 3.68
CA THR A 113 11.28 17.79 4.14
C THR A 113 10.54 18.66 3.13
N LEU A 114 11.12 18.91 1.95
CA LEU A 114 10.47 19.67 0.89
C LEU A 114 9.61 18.77 -0.01
N SER A 115 8.66 19.41 -0.70
CA SER A 115 7.82 18.74 -1.70
C SER A 115 7.86 19.45 -3.05
N GLN A 116 7.56 18.71 -4.11
CA GLN A 116 7.44 19.22 -5.46
C GLN A 116 6.15 18.71 -6.10
N TYR A 117 5.43 19.61 -6.77
CA TYR A 117 4.24 19.29 -7.55
C TYR A 117 4.58 19.12 -9.03
N ARG A 118 4.03 18.09 -9.67
CA ARG A 118 4.18 17.83 -11.11
C ARG A 118 2.88 17.32 -11.71
N GLU A 119 2.63 17.71 -12.96
CA GLU A 119 1.47 17.25 -13.71
C GLU A 119 1.87 16.20 -14.76
N VAL A 120 1.08 15.14 -14.81
CA VAL A 120 1.10 14.09 -15.83
C VAL A 120 -0.16 14.24 -16.67
N ILE A 121 0.00 14.27 -17.99
CA ILE A 121 -1.11 14.42 -18.94
C ILE A 121 -1.15 13.17 -19.81
N PHE A 122 -2.25 12.44 -19.75
CA PHE A 122 -2.59 11.39 -20.70
C PHE A 122 -3.44 12.02 -21.81
N THR A 123 -3.01 11.87 -23.05
CA THR A 123 -3.64 12.51 -24.21
C THR A 123 -4.61 11.56 -24.88
N ASN A 124 -5.67 12.08 -25.52
CA ASN A 124 -6.66 11.28 -26.25
C ASN A 124 -7.46 10.30 -25.37
N ILE A 125 -7.59 10.60 -24.07
CA ILE A 125 -8.39 9.81 -23.12
C ILE A 125 -8.97 10.71 -22.05
N GLN A 126 -10.22 10.48 -21.65
CA GLN A 126 -10.85 11.22 -20.55
C GLN A 126 -10.50 10.57 -19.21
N CYS A 127 -10.46 11.34 -18.12
CA CYS A 127 -10.15 10.85 -16.79
C CYS A 127 -11.19 9.85 -16.24
N ARG A 128 -12.39 9.81 -16.82
CA ARG A 128 -13.43 8.82 -16.48
C ARG A 128 -13.15 7.43 -17.07
N ASP A 129 -12.38 7.37 -18.16
CA ASP A 129 -12.11 6.12 -18.88
C ASP A 129 -10.85 5.41 -18.31
N ILE A 130 -10.00 6.14 -17.58
CA ILE A 130 -8.85 5.58 -16.87
C ILE A 130 -9.31 5.02 -15.52
N ARG A 131 -9.07 3.73 -15.28
CA ARG A 131 -9.42 3.05 -14.02
C ARG A 131 -8.38 3.23 -12.94
N TYR A 132 -7.11 3.17 -13.30
CA TYR A 132 -6.01 3.46 -12.39
C TYR A 132 -4.75 3.82 -13.16
N VAL A 133 -3.80 4.42 -12.45
CA VAL A 133 -2.45 4.65 -12.94
C VAL A 133 -1.48 3.78 -12.16
N LYS A 134 -0.67 3.01 -12.87
CA LYS A 134 0.43 2.22 -12.32
C LYS A 134 1.72 3.05 -12.39
N VAL A 135 2.39 3.22 -11.26
CA VAL A 135 3.69 3.88 -11.15
C VAL A 135 4.78 2.82 -11.13
N HIS A 136 5.74 2.93 -12.04
CA HIS A 136 6.83 1.97 -12.19
C HIS A 136 8.14 2.66 -12.66
N GLY A 137 9.17 1.86 -12.90
CA GLY A 137 10.50 2.33 -13.29
C GLY A 137 11.29 2.90 -12.12
N GLY A 138 11.76 4.15 -12.25
CA GLY A 138 12.61 4.79 -11.25
C GLY A 138 14.09 4.40 -11.33
N ASP A 139 14.51 3.69 -12.38
CA ASP A 139 15.94 3.42 -12.66
C ASP A 139 16.73 4.69 -12.97
N ARG A 140 16.06 5.69 -13.53
CA ARG A 140 16.66 6.99 -13.83
C ARG A 140 16.51 7.89 -12.61
N CYS A 141 17.44 7.78 -11.69
CA CYS A 141 17.44 8.56 -10.45
C CYS A 141 18.86 8.90 -9.96
N ASN A 142 18.91 9.83 -9.00
CA ASN A 142 20.04 10.11 -8.12
C ASN A 142 19.48 10.60 -6.76
N MET A 143 19.66 9.79 -5.72
CA MET A 143 19.07 9.94 -4.38
C MET A 143 20.02 9.32 -3.35
N GLY A 144 20.86 10.15 -2.73
CA GLY A 144 21.97 9.67 -1.90
C GLY A 144 22.88 8.74 -2.70
N GLU A 145 23.09 7.52 -2.20
CA GLU A 145 23.91 6.49 -2.86
C GLU A 145 23.20 5.84 -4.07
N LEU A 146 21.87 5.91 -4.14
CA LEU A 146 21.09 5.31 -5.21
C LEU A 146 21.18 6.15 -6.49
N ASN A 147 21.53 5.50 -7.59
CA ASN A 147 21.62 6.13 -8.90
C ASN A 147 21.29 5.15 -10.04
N ARG A 148 21.40 5.60 -11.30
CA ARG A 148 21.14 4.77 -12.50
C ARG A 148 21.97 3.50 -12.65
N PHE A 149 23.07 3.39 -11.90
CA PHE A 149 23.95 2.22 -11.87
C PHE A 149 23.77 1.39 -10.60
N SER A 150 22.72 1.64 -9.83
CA SER A 150 22.39 0.81 -8.65
C SER A 150 22.23 -0.64 -9.09
N PRO A 151 22.66 -1.61 -8.27
CA PRO A 151 22.67 -3.03 -8.64
C PRO A 151 21.27 -3.58 -8.88
N VAL A 152 20.24 -2.98 -8.26
CA VAL A 152 18.84 -3.38 -8.38
C VAL A 152 18.10 -2.39 -9.26
N LYS A 153 17.46 -2.89 -10.34
CA LYS A 153 16.54 -2.09 -11.15
C LYS A 153 15.37 -1.63 -10.28
N GLY A 154 14.99 -0.36 -10.40
CA GLY A 154 13.92 0.25 -9.61
C GLY A 154 14.30 0.54 -8.16
N ALA A 155 15.57 0.47 -7.76
CA ALA A 155 16.02 0.70 -6.38
C ALA A 155 15.55 2.05 -5.80
N CYS A 156 15.50 3.10 -6.60
CA CYS A 156 14.94 4.38 -6.14
C CYS A 156 13.43 4.33 -5.95
N LEU A 157 12.71 3.64 -6.83
CA LEU A 157 11.27 3.49 -6.68
C LEU A 157 10.93 2.67 -5.43
N LYS A 158 11.79 1.76 -4.98
CA LYS A 158 11.64 1.07 -3.68
C LYS A 158 11.50 2.04 -2.51
N LYS A 159 12.25 3.14 -2.51
CA LYS A 159 12.15 4.21 -1.49
C LYS A 159 10.90 5.09 -1.63
N VAL A 160 10.17 4.99 -2.74
CA VAL A 160 8.93 5.73 -2.98
C VAL A 160 7.73 4.93 -2.46
N ARG A 161 6.94 5.53 -1.57
CA ARG A 161 5.64 5.04 -1.11
C ARG A 161 4.53 5.81 -1.81
N ILE A 162 3.61 5.09 -2.46
CA ILE A 162 2.40 5.68 -3.04
C ILE A 162 1.38 5.81 -1.92
N LEU A 163 0.97 7.03 -1.61
CA LEU A 163 -0.07 7.26 -0.60
C LEU A 163 -1.45 7.16 -1.24
N SER A 164 -2.38 6.56 -0.52
CA SER A 164 -3.80 6.53 -0.90
C SER A 164 -4.36 7.95 -1.06
N SER A 165 -5.32 8.10 -1.97
CA SER A 165 -5.95 9.38 -2.29
C SER A 165 -7.37 9.18 -2.79
N ASP A 166 -8.28 9.99 -2.27
CA ASP A 166 -9.69 10.02 -2.69
C ASP A 166 -9.87 10.64 -4.09
N VAL A 167 -8.81 11.24 -4.65
CA VAL A 167 -8.85 11.95 -5.94
C VAL A 167 -8.79 10.98 -7.13
N PHE A 168 -7.90 9.98 -7.07
CA PHE A 168 -7.68 9.05 -8.16
C PHE A 168 -6.89 7.81 -7.68
N LYS A 169 -7.20 6.63 -8.24
CA LYS A 169 -6.52 5.39 -7.88
C LYS A 169 -5.14 5.30 -8.52
N VAL A 170 -4.11 5.15 -7.68
CA VAL A 170 -2.72 4.98 -8.11
C VAL A 170 -2.14 3.74 -7.42
N VAL A 171 -1.47 2.89 -8.18
CA VAL A 171 -0.83 1.67 -7.69
C VAL A 171 0.66 1.68 -8.04
N LYS A 172 1.47 0.96 -7.28
CA LYS A 172 2.91 0.82 -7.53
C LYS A 172 3.20 -0.56 -8.14
N GLU A 173 4.11 -0.63 -9.10
CA GLU A 173 4.72 -1.88 -9.54
C GLU A 173 6.10 -2.02 -8.91
N LEU A 174 6.33 -3.17 -8.27
CA LEU A 174 7.65 -3.50 -7.73
C LEU A 174 8.52 -4.13 -8.83
N PRO A 175 9.84 -3.88 -8.83
CA PRO A 175 10.75 -4.51 -9.77
C PRO A 175 10.80 -6.04 -9.57
N PRO A 176 11.03 -6.82 -10.64
CA PRO A 176 11.09 -8.28 -10.57
C PRO A 176 12.27 -8.74 -9.70
N GLY A 177 12.00 -9.66 -8.76
CA GLY A 177 13.00 -10.21 -7.82
C GLY A 177 12.85 -9.77 -6.37
N GLU A 178 11.82 -8.99 -6.06
CA GLU A 178 11.40 -8.67 -4.69
C GLU A 178 9.92 -9.06 -4.56
N GLU A 179 9.67 -10.29 -4.11
CA GLU A 179 8.38 -10.63 -3.49
C GLU A 179 8.25 -9.77 -2.23
N ASP A 180 7.05 -9.26 -1.97
CA ASP A 180 6.75 -8.61 -0.71
C ASP A 180 7.21 -9.54 0.42
N ASP A 181 8.03 -9.04 1.35
CA ASP A 181 8.53 -9.78 2.53
C ASP A 181 7.40 -10.24 3.49
N ALA A 182 6.14 -10.11 3.06
CA ALA A 182 4.95 -10.72 3.62
C ALA A 182 4.75 -12.19 3.19
N THR A 183 5.57 -12.73 2.27
CA THR A 183 5.43 -14.12 1.76
C THR A 183 6.58 -15.04 2.18
N LYS A 184 7.34 -14.71 3.24
CA LYS A 184 8.46 -15.57 3.66
C LYS A 184 8.11 -16.75 4.56
N ASP A 185 6.86 -16.85 5.04
CA ASP A 185 6.45 -17.93 5.95
C ASP A 185 5.64 -19.07 5.30
N HIS A 186 5.43 -19.04 3.99
CA HIS A 186 4.65 -20.10 3.31
C HIS A 186 5.49 -20.84 2.28
N ALA A 187 6.59 -21.43 2.73
CA ALA A 187 7.06 -22.64 2.08
C ALA A 187 5.96 -23.71 2.26
N PRO A 188 5.43 -24.34 1.20
CA PRO A 188 4.52 -25.45 1.37
C PRO A 188 5.27 -26.56 2.13
N ALA A 189 4.77 -26.91 3.32
CA ALA A 189 5.18 -28.11 4.00
C ALA A 189 5.06 -29.28 3.01
N LYS A 190 6.19 -29.92 2.74
CA LYS A 190 6.27 -31.15 1.95
C LYS A 190 5.27 -32.14 2.56
N ALA A 191 4.29 -32.56 1.76
CA ALA A 191 3.26 -33.49 2.20
C ALA A 191 3.90 -34.77 2.76
N PRO A 192 3.38 -35.32 3.88
CA PRO A 192 3.82 -36.63 4.36
C PRO A 192 3.41 -37.71 3.36
N ASP A 193 4.39 -38.51 2.98
CA ASP A 193 4.25 -39.71 2.15
C ASP A 193 3.45 -40.77 2.93
N LEU A 194 2.16 -40.89 2.62
CA LEU A 194 1.34 -42.00 3.11
C LEU A 194 1.56 -43.20 2.17
N GLY A 195 2.65 -43.93 2.44
CA GLY A 195 2.88 -45.25 1.86
C GLY A 195 1.71 -46.17 2.19
N ALA A 196 0.97 -46.55 1.16
CA ALA A 196 -0.07 -47.57 1.22
C ALA A 196 0.61 -48.96 1.29
N GLU A 197 0.71 -49.53 2.49
CA GLU A 197 0.85 -50.98 2.65
C GLU A 197 -0.54 -51.62 2.52
N PHE A 198 -0.89 -52.07 1.31
CA PHE A 198 -1.90 -53.11 1.11
C PHE A 198 -1.21 -54.33 0.53
N GLY A 199 -0.73 -55.19 1.43
CA GLY A 199 -0.43 -56.58 1.13
C GLY A 199 -1.74 -57.37 1.02
N LEU A 200 -1.96 -57.98 -0.13
CA LEU A 200 -2.92 -59.06 -0.32
C LEU A 200 -2.11 -60.28 -0.78
N ASP A 201 -1.90 -61.21 0.16
CA ASP A 201 -1.74 -62.64 -0.11
C ASP A 201 -3.04 -63.34 0.35
#